data_AF-A0A382SJV6-F1
#
_entry.id   AF-A0A382SJV6-F1
#
_cell.length_a   1.000
_cell.length_b   1.000
_cell.length_c   1.000
_cell.angle_alpha   90.00
_cell.angle_beta   90.00
_cell.angle_gamma   90.00
#
_symmetry.space_group_name_H-M   'P 1'
#
loop_
_entity.id
_entity.type
_entity.pdbx_description
1 polymer ?
#
loop_
_entity_poly.entity_id
_entity_poly.type
_entity_poly.pdbx_seq_one_letter_code
_entity_poly.pdbx_strand_id
1 'polypeptide(L)'
;MNKQRISQRLRSEFNDLKRTAKSVATEMGYDLKEIEKYLNGNFQESSYLNFLKDFERFYPVDISDLLFVESDTQEGILYFSNQKSEETSRKFSRKDSEGEFSPYYDYRDTAKSNLS
;
A
#
# COMPACT_ATOMS: atom_id res chain seq x y z
N MET A 1 -7.11 -1.92 7.10
CA MET A 1 -7.28 -1.01 5.95
C MET A 1 -8.27 0.12 6.25
N ASN A 2 -7.82 1.37 6.25
CA ASN A 2 -8.71 2.53 6.46
C ASN A 2 -9.49 2.83 5.17
N LYS A 3 -10.66 2.19 5.01
CA LYS A 3 -11.51 2.31 3.82
C LYS A 3 -12.00 3.74 3.56
N GLN A 4 -12.15 4.56 4.60
CA GLN A 4 -12.56 5.96 4.44
C GLN A 4 -11.47 6.77 3.73
N ARG A 5 -10.21 6.64 4.16
CA ARG A 5 -9.07 7.32 3.52
C ARG A 5 -8.89 6.89 2.06
N ILE A 6 -9.03 5.59 1.77
CA ILE A 6 -9.00 5.05 0.39
C ILE A 6 -10.08 5.69 -0.47
N SER A 7 -11.31 5.76 0.04
CA SER A 7 -12.45 6.32 -0.69
C SER A 7 -12.28 7.81 -0.98
N GLN A 8 -11.68 8.55 -0.05
CA GLN A 8 -11.35 9.95 -0.24
C GLN A 8 -10.31 10.15 -1.35
N ARG A 9 -9.30 9.27 -1.43
CA ARG A 9 -8.30 9.32 -2.51
C ARG A 9 -8.91 9.03 -3.86
N LEU A 10 -9.74 7.99 -3.97
CA LEU A 10 -10.46 7.71 -5.21
C LEU A 10 -11.33 8.89 -5.63
N ARG A 11 -11.99 9.55 -4.68
CA ARG A 11 -12.77 10.76 -4.93
C ARG A 11 -11.91 11.92 -5.43
N SER A 12 -10.71 12.10 -4.89
CA SER A 12 -9.75 13.10 -5.39
C SER A 12 -9.40 12.82 -6.85
N GLU A 13 -9.11 11.56 -7.18
CA GLU A 13 -8.76 11.17 -8.54
C GLU A 13 -9.88 11.44 -9.53
N PHE A 14 -11.13 11.13 -9.14
CA PHE A 14 -12.31 11.46 -9.93
C PHE A 14 -12.41 12.97 -10.18
N ASN A 15 -12.13 13.79 -9.16
CA ASN A 15 -12.15 15.25 -9.30
C ASN A 15 -11.03 15.78 -10.21
N ASP A 16 -9.85 15.17 -10.18
CA ASP A 16 -8.72 15.54 -11.04
C ASP A 16 -9.05 15.23 -12.51
N LEU A 17 -9.65 14.08 -12.77
CA LEU A 17 -10.19 13.69 -14.07
C LEU A 17 -11.48 14.45 -14.47
N LYS A 18 -12.04 15.29 -13.60
CA LYS A 18 -13.33 15.98 -13.80
C LYS A 18 -14.49 15.02 -14.07
N ARG A 19 -14.49 13.86 -13.40
CA ARG A 19 -15.52 12.82 -13.53
C ARG A 19 -16.38 12.72 -12.27
N THR A 20 -17.68 12.56 -12.49
CA THR A 20 -18.62 12.21 -11.42
C THR A 20 -18.76 10.70 -11.31
N ALA A 21 -19.31 10.20 -10.19
CA ALA A 21 -19.63 8.76 -10.06
C ALA A 21 -20.50 8.25 -11.21
N LYS A 22 -21.47 9.05 -11.66
CA LYS A 22 -22.34 8.72 -12.81
C LYS A 22 -21.57 8.66 -14.12
N SER A 23 -20.64 9.59 -14.34
CA SER A 23 -19.77 9.60 -15.53
C SER A 23 -18.93 8.33 -15.57
N VAL A 24 -18.23 8.01 -14.47
CA VAL A 24 -17.40 6.80 -14.37
C VAL A 24 -18.23 5.53 -14.58
N ALA A 25 -19.37 5.41 -13.90
CA ALA A 25 -20.28 4.29 -14.06
C ALA A 25 -20.71 4.09 -15.52
N THR A 26 -21.06 5.19 -16.20
CA THR A 26 -21.52 5.15 -17.60
C THR A 26 -20.39 4.84 -18.57
N GLU A 27 -19.23 5.49 -18.42
CA GLU A 27 -18.07 5.34 -19.31
C GLU A 27 -17.44 3.94 -19.22
N MET A 28 -17.41 3.35 -18.02
CA MET A 28 -16.81 2.04 -17.76
C MET A 28 -17.83 0.88 -17.71
N GLY A 29 -19.13 1.16 -17.80
CA GLY A 29 -20.18 0.13 -17.74
C GLY A 29 -20.40 -0.50 -16.36
N TYR A 30 -20.13 0.25 -15.28
CA TYR A 30 -20.35 -0.17 -13.89
C TYR A 30 -21.74 0.27 -13.39
N ASP A 31 -22.27 -0.41 -12.37
CA ASP A 31 -23.46 0.06 -11.65
C ASP A 31 -23.13 1.31 -10.83
N LEU A 32 -23.94 2.37 -10.93
CA LEU A 32 -23.73 3.61 -10.19
C LEU A 32 -23.68 3.36 -8.68
N LYS A 33 -24.53 2.48 -8.16
CA LYS A 33 -24.55 2.16 -6.72
C LYS A 33 -23.26 1.47 -6.27
N GLU A 34 -22.61 0.73 -7.16
CA GLU A 34 -21.32 0.10 -6.87
C GLU A 34 -20.19 1.14 -6.80
N ILE A 35 -20.16 2.11 -7.73
CA ILE A 35 -19.22 3.23 -7.67
C ILE A 35 -19.44 4.08 -6.41
N GLU A 36 -20.69 4.35 -6.05
CA GLU A 36 -21.01 5.09 -4.81
C GLU A 36 -20.57 4.33 -3.56
N LYS A 37 -20.69 2.99 -3.54
CA LYS A 37 -20.15 2.15 -2.46
C LYS A 37 -18.64 2.30 -2.34
N TYR A 38 -17.90 2.32 -3.45
CA TYR A 38 -16.46 2.59 -3.45
C TYR A 38 -16.12 3.96 -2.87
N LEU A 39 -16.85 5.01 -3.27
CA LEU A 39 -16.61 6.37 -2.79
C LEU A 39 -17.03 6.62 -1.33
N ASN A 40 -17.76 5.69 -0.72
CA ASN A 40 -18.25 5.77 0.67
C ASN A 40 -17.55 4.79 1.63
N GLY A 41 -16.58 4.00 1.15
CA GLY A 41 -15.85 3.03 1.98
C GLY A 41 -16.59 1.73 2.26
N ASN A 42 -17.71 1.48 1.58
CA ASN A 42 -18.54 0.29 1.78
C ASN A 42 -18.33 -0.73 0.65
N PHE A 43 -17.17 -1.38 0.65
CA PHE A 43 -16.82 -2.33 -0.40
C PHE A 43 -16.00 -3.52 0.11
N GLN A 44 -16.04 -4.59 -0.68
CA GLN A 44 -15.13 -5.72 -0.55
C GLN A 44 -13.82 -5.40 -1.26
N GLU A 45 -12.69 -5.77 -0.65
CA GLU A 45 -11.36 -5.39 -1.15
C GLU A 45 -11.07 -5.97 -2.54
N SER A 46 -11.48 -7.22 -2.78
CA SER A 46 -11.33 -7.87 -4.08
C SER A 46 -12.11 -7.16 -5.19
N SER A 47 -13.36 -6.75 -4.91
CA SER A 47 -14.19 -5.99 -5.85
C SER A 47 -13.57 -4.63 -6.16
N TYR A 48 -13.11 -3.91 -5.13
CA TYR A 48 -12.44 -2.62 -5.30
C TYR A 48 -11.13 -2.72 -6.10
N LEU A 49 -10.29 -3.71 -5.82
CA LEU A 49 -9.04 -3.94 -6.56
C LEU A 49 -9.29 -4.29 -8.03
N ASN A 50 -10.35 -5.05 -8.33
CA ASN A 50 -10.74 -5.32 -9.71
C ASN A 50 -11.18 -4.04 -10.42
N PHE A 51 -12.01 -3.22 -9.76
CA PHE A 51 -12.39 -1.90 -10.27
C PHE A 51 -11.17 -1.01 -10.54
N LEU A 52 -10.20 -0.94 -9.62
CA LEU A 52 -8.99 -0.13 -9.81
C LEU A 52 -8.19 -0.57 -11.06
N LYS A 53 -8.06 -1.87 -11.30
CA LYS A 53 -7.40 -2.39 -12.50
C LYS A 53 -8.14 -2.01 -13.79
N ASP A 54 -9.47 -2.02 -13.77
CA ASP A 54 -10.26 -1.52 -14.89
C ASP A 54 -10.10 0.00 -15.06
N PHE A 55 -10.04 0.73 -13.94
CA PHE A 55 -9.94 2.17 -13.89
C PHE A 55 -8.62 2.67 -14.51
N GLU A 56 -7.49 2.06 -14.16
CA GLU A 56 -6.17 2.34 -14.78
C GLU A 56 -6.09 1.94 -16.25
N ARG A 57 -6.81 0.89 -16.67
CA ARG A 57 -6.89 0.55 -18.09
C ARG A 57 -7.69 1.57 -18.91
N PHE A 58 -8.66 2.25 -18.29
CA PHE A 58 -9.57 3.15 -18.98
C PHE A 58 -9.14 4.63 -18.89
N TYR A 59 -8.70 5.06 -17.71
CA TYR A 59 -8.23 6.41 -17.44
C TYR A 59 -6.71 6.45 -17.30
N PRO A 60 -6.05 7.59 -17.60
CA PRO A 60 -4.60 7.72 -17.48
C PRO A 60 -4.17 7.91 -16.02
N VAL A 61 -4.38 6.89 -15.20
CA VAL A 61 -4.11 6.88 -13.75
C VAL A 61 -3.27 5.66 -13.41
N ASP A 62 -2.27 5.83 -12.55
CA ASP A 62 -1.51 4.72 -11.96
C ASP A 62 -2.20 4.24 -10.68
N ILE A 63 -2.57 2.96 -10.58
CA ILE A 63 -3.27 2.46 -9.38
C ILE A 63 -2.43 2.58 -8.12
N SER A 64 -1.10 2.62 -8.21
CA SER A 64 -0.23 2.76 -7.03
C SER A 64 -0.49 4.07 -6.28
N ASP A 65 -0.92 5.12 -6.99
CA ASP A 65 -1.34 6.39 -6.39
C ASP A 65 -2.66 6.31 -5.61
N LEU A 66 -3.42 5.23 -5.81
CA LEU A 66 -4.70 4.96 -5.15
C LEU A 66 -4.58 3.94 -4.01
N LEU A 67 -3.43 3.27 -3.91
CA LEU A 67 -3.14 2.31 -2.84
C LEU A 67 -2.47 3.04 -1.68
N PHE A 68 -2.96 2.80 -0.46
CA PHE A 68 -2.34 3.33 0.74
C PHE A 68 -1.52 2.26 1.44
N VAL A 69 -0.32 2.65 1.87
CA VAL A 69 0.40 1.94 2.90
C VAL A 69 -0.23 2.30 4.24
N GLU A 70 -0.59 1.28 5.03
CA GLU A 70 -1.12 1.52 6.37
C GLU A 70 -0.02 2.12 7.25
N SER A 71 -0.40 3.13 8.05
CA SER A 71 0.50 3.66 9.06
C SER A 71 0.82 2.56 10.07
N ASP A 72 2.09 2.24 10.20
CA ASP A 72 2.62 1.36 11.24
C ASP A 72 2.98 2.13 12.53
N THR A 73 2.76 3.45 12.53
CA THR A 73 3.10 4.35 13.62
C THR A 73 1.87 5.16 14.03
N GLN A 74 1.12 4.67 15.02
CA GLN A 74 -0.15 5.26 15.43
C GLN A 74 0.02 6.49 16.35
N GLU A 75 1.02 6.45 17.24
CA GLU A 75 1.27 7.50 18.25
C GLU A 75 2.31 8.53 17.79
N GLY A 76 2.65 8.55 16.49
CA GLY A 76 3.68 9.44 15.94
C GLY A 76 5.13 9.08 16.30
N ILE A 77 5.35 8.12 17.21
CA ILE A 77 6.66 7.59 17.58
C ILE A 77 6.65 6.06 17.46
N LEU A 78 7.66 5.52 16.79
CA LEU A 78 7.92 4.07 16.71
C LEU A 78 9.14 3.73 17.57
N TYR A 79 8.94 2.92 18.62
CA TYR A 79 10.02 2.43 19.47
C TYR A 79 10.35 0.96 19.17
N PHE A 80 11.63 0.65 19.05
CA PHE A 80 12.15 -0.69 18.79
C PHE A 80 13.30 -0.97 19.76
N SER A 81 13.11 -1.94 20.67
CA SER A 81 14.08 -2.21 21.73
C SER A 81 15.31 -2.97 21.23
N ASN A 82 16.41 -2.90 21.99
CA ASN A 82 17.60 -3.72 21.72
C ASN A 82 17.27 -5.22 21.66
N GLN A 83 16.45 -5.71 22.59
CA GLN A 83 16.01 -7.11 22.59
C GLN A 83 15.34 -7.51 21.27
N LYS A 84 14.41 -6.67 20.75
CA LYS A 84 13.78 -6.93 19.46
C LYS A 84 14.78 -6.90 18.31
N SER A 85 15.81 -6.06 18.38
CA SER A 85 16.89 -6.01 17.39
C SER A 85 17.69 -7.32 17.37
N GLU A 86 18.05 -7.82 18.55
CA GLU A 86 18.75 -9.11 18.70
C GLU A 86 17.93 -10.27 18.13
N GLU A 87 16.62 -10.29 18.34
CA GLU A 87 15.70 -11.30 17.81
C GLU A 87 15.66 -11.35 16.27
N THR A 88 16.05 -10.27 15.57
CA THR A 88 16.09 -10.19 14.10
C THR A 88 17.45 -10.54 13.47
N SER A 89 18.42 -10.99 14.27
CA SER A 89 19.77 -11.34 13.83
C SER A 89 19.79 -12.29 12.63
N ARG A 90 20.40 -11.84 11.52
CA ARG A 90 20.64 -12.62 10.30
C ARG A 90 22.14 -12.66 10.01
N LYS A 91 22.74 -13.82 10.26
CA LYS A 91 24.18 -14.04 10.05
C LYS A 91 24.47 -14.58 8.66
N PHE A 92 25.30 -13.87 7.90
CA PHE A 92 25.72 -14.27 6.57
C PHE A 92 27.21 -14.60 6.55
N SER A 93 27.55 -15.77 6.03
CA SER A 93 28.92 -16.18 5.81
C SER A 93 29.41 -15.73 4.44
N ARG A 94 30.72 -15.46 4.32
CA ARG A 94 31.39 -15.18 3.05
C ARG A 94 32.69 -15.97 2.97
N LYS A 95 33.16 -16.21 1.74
CA LYS A 95 34.49 -16.77 1.53
C LYS A 95 35.54 -15.80 2.04
N ASP A 96 36.45 -16.30 2.85
CA ASP A 96 37.68 -15.60 3.21
C ASP A 96 38.76 -15.78 2.15
N SER A 97 39.96 -15.25 2.43
CA SER A 97 41.13 -15.34 1.56
C SER A 97 41.64 -16.78 1.35
N GLU A 98 41.27 -17.71 2.22
CA GLU A 98 41.63 -19.13 2.15
C GLU A 98 40.57 -19.94 1.39
N GLY A 99 39.44 -19.32 1.05
CA GLY A 99 38.34 -19.93 0.30
C GLY A 99 37.25 -20.54 1.17
N GLU A 100 37.40 -20.47 2.49
CA GLU A 100 36.48 -21.03 3.49
C GLU A 100 35.37 -20.04 3.83
N PHE A 101 34.17 -20.55 4.11
CA PHE A 101 33.04 -19.69 4.49
C PHE A 101 33.04 -19.41 5.99
N SER A 102 33.37 -18.19 6.37
CA SER A 102 33.31 -17.72 7.75
C SER A 102 32.20 -16.67 7.94
N PRO A 103 31.58 -16.56 9.15
CA PRO A 103 30.60 -15.53 9.44
C PRO A 103 31.18 -14.15 9.21
N TYR A 104 30.49 -13.33 8.42
CA TYR A 104 31.01 -12.04 7.99
C TYR A 104 30.13 -10.87 8.43
N TYR A 105 28.81 -10.99 8.26
CA TYR A 105 27.85 -9.99 8.72
C TYR A 105 26.82 -10.60 9.67
N ASP A 106 26.45 -9.84 10.69
CA ASP A 106 25.27 -10.07 11.54
C ASP A 106 24.36 -8.84 11.38
N TYR A 107 23.34 -8.96 10.53
CA TYR A 107 22.35 -7.91 10.33
C TYR A 107 21.26 -8.01 11.39
N ARG A 108 20.99 -6.89 12.05
CA ARG A 108 19.88 -6.74 12.99
C ARG A 108 19.03 -5.56 12.57
N ASP A 109 17.74 -5.76 12.57
CA ASP A 109 16.77 -4.72 12.27
C ASP A 109 16.70 -3.73 13.44
N THR A 110 16.42 -2.49 13.10
CA THR A 110 16.17 -1.41 14.06
C THR A 110 14.80 -0.80 13.76
N ALA A 111 14.39 0.22 14.53
CA ALA A 111 13.17 0.95 14.23
C ALA A 111 13.13 1.38 12.75
N LYS A 112 12.07 0.97 12.06
CA LYS A 112 11.78 1.30 10.67
C LYS A 112 10.28 1.49 10.54
N SER A 113 9.86 2.54 9.86
CA SER A 113 8.47 2.81 9.55
C SER A 113 8.26 2.84 8.03
N ASN A 114 7.04 2.57 7.60
CA ASN A 114 6.59 2.78 6.23
C ASN A 114 6.76 4.26 5.83
N LEU A 115 7.38 4.50 4.67
CA LEU A 115 7.47 5.83 4.09
C LEU A 115 6.06 6.29 3.67
N SER A 116 5.68 7.50 4.09
CA SER A 116 4.39 8.13 3.80
C SER A 116 4.33 8.71 2.40
#